data_AF-A0A9K3L6C9-F1
#
_entry.id   AF-A0A9K3L6C9-F1
#
_cell.length_a   1.000
_cell.length_b   1.000
_cell.length_c   1.000
_cell.angle_alpha   90.00
_cell.angle_beta   90.00
_cell.angle_gamma   90.00
#
_symmetry.space_group_name_H-M   'P 1'
#
loop_
_entity.id
_entity.type
_entity.pdbx_description
1 polymer ?
#
loop_
_entity_poly.entity_id
_entity_poly.type
_entity_poly.pdbx_seq_one_letter_code
_entity_poly.pdbx_strand_id
1 'polypeptide(L)'
;MSQRRGGSKASMKPAVEVSNEEMVPFSECLDAATSSSLQIDRESMEPLQQLQLQQPVIAAPTSGSTSSTVPAGNSTLDSRFDAEQQRLKVQSWKESHFATGLVPATWEEEYHSYRNDMKGQCMKMVDNDNTTPCGCCSAMICFMLGAGRVGNMAVLRQSTEWVDELVEAENGETTTMRVMRPRLDVVVGPYWPMLMFVTYPLILGVSGLTLITVIPNKHPLLGLGWGILTVGLISALALTACRDPGILPRYNNPPPDDNGWRWNERSHSYRPRSAWYDPDTAVVVEEFDHTCPWTGTAIGKKNMLPFQTFVCLVFVCLIMNIILLTGGI
;
A
#
# COMPACT_ATOMS: atom_id res chain seq x y z
N MET A 1 53.07 -42.11 -29.80
CA MET A 1 52.50 -41.39 -30.96
C MET A 1 51.01 -41.71 -31.04
N SER A 2 50.19 -40.71 -31.43
CA SER A 2 48.70 -40.66 -31.42
C SER A 2 48.12 -40.13 -30.08
N GLN A 3 47.99 -38.80 -29.88
CA GLN A 3 46.89 -37.88 -30.29
C GLN A 3 45.50 -38.34 -29.80
N ARG A 4 44.68 -37.56 -29.08
CA ARG A 4 44.18 -36.21 -29.41
C ARG A 4 43.34 -35.57 -28.26
N ARG A 5 43.43 -34.24 -28.16
CA ARG A 5 42.38 -33.21 -27.90
C ARG A 5 41.62 -33.20 -26.57
N GLY A 6 41.98 -32.22 -25.73
CA GLY A 6 41.03 -31.48 -24.88
C GLY A 6 40.42 -30.32 -25.67
N GLY A 7 39.09 -30.20 -25.64
CA GLY A 7 38.32 -29.09 -26.20
C GLY A 7 37.44 -28.47 -25.12
N SER A 8 37.57 -27.16 -24.94
CA SER A 8 36.74 -26.32 -24.06
C SER A 8 35.26 -26.41 -24.43
N LYS A 9 34.39 -26.62 -23.42
CA LYS A 9 32.95 -26.42 -23.55
C LYS A 9 32.61 -24.98 -23.17
N ALA A 10 32.04 -24.26 -24.13
CA ALA A 10 31.40 -22.97 -23.94
C ALA A 10 30.12 -23.13 -23.10
N SER A 11 29.93 -22.25 -22.13
CA SER A 11 28.72 -22.12 -21.32
C SER A 11 27.65 -21.38 -22.13
N MET A 12 26.56 -22.07 -22.42
CA MET A 12 25.41 -21.55 -23.16
C MET A 12 24.39 -21.03 -22.14
N LYS A 13 24.12 -19.72 -22.16
CA LYS A 13 23.01 -19.10 -21.41
C LYS A 13 21.69 -19.51 -22.07
N PRO A 14 20.65 -19.92 -21.31
CA PRO A 14 19.34 -20.09 -21.91
C PRO A 14 18.68 -18.72 -22.12
N ALA A 15 18.07 -18.57 -23.30
CA ALA A 15 17.28 -17.42 -23.69
C ALA A 15 15.97 -17.39 -22.89
N VAL A 16 15.59 -16.19 -22.43
CA VAL A 16 14.30 -15.91 -21.80
C VAL A 16 13.30 -15.62 -22.91
N GLU A 17 12.31 -16.51 -23.06
CA GLU A 17 11.18 -16.33 -23.95
C GLU A 17 10.09 -15.56 -23.19
N VAL A 18 9.79 -14.35 -23.65
CA VAL A 18 8.75 -13.47 -23.09
C VAL A 18 7.41 -13.91 -23.68
N SER A 19 6.56 -14.54 -22.88
CA SER A 19 5.17 -14.86 -23.27
C SER A 19 4.19 -13.87 -22.63
N ASN A 20 3.33 -13.33 -23.50
CA ASN A 20 2.27 -12.32 -23.34
C ASN A 20 1.67 -12.11 -21.93
N GLU A 21 1.63 -10.84 -21.52
CA GLU A 21 0.85 -10.31 -20.39
C GLU A 21 -0.65 -10.48 -20.68
N GLU A 22 -1.37 -11.19 -19.81
CA GLU A 22 -2.83 -11.28 -19.86
C GLU A 22 -3.42 -10.22 -18.91
N MET A 23 -4.22 -9.31 -19.48
CA MET A 23 -4.87 -8.21 -18.77
C MET A 23 -6.25 -8.68 -18.31
N VAL A 24 -6.40 -9.02 -17.03
CA VAL A 24 -7.68 -9.48 -16.47
C VAL A 24 -8.42 -8.30 -15.82
N PRO A 25 -9.66 -7.98 -16.24
CA PRO A 25 -10.49 -6.96 -15.59
C PRO A 25 -10.91 -7.41 -14.18
N PHE A 26 -10.97 -6.44 -13.25
CA PHE A 26 -11.26 -6.64 -11.83
C PHE A 26 -12.56 -7.42 -11.51
N SER A 27 -13.55 -7.40 -12.41
CA SER A 27 -14.84 -8.08 -12.20
C SER A 27 -14.77 -9.61 -12.25
N GLU A 28 -13.81 -10.22 -12.95
CA GLU A 28 -13.79 -11.68 -13.17
C GLU A 28 -13.09 -12.48 -12.07
N CYS A 29 -12.24 -11.85 -11.23
CA CYS A 29 -11.57 -12.54 -10.13
C CYS A 29 -12.52 -12.98 -8.99
N LEU A 30 -13.69 -12.37 -8.87
CA LEU A 30 -14.68 -12.72 -7.83
C LEU A 30 -15.54 -13.93 -8.21
N ASP A 31 -15.75 -14.19 -9.51
CA ASP A 31 -16.64 -15.25 -9.96
C ASP A 31 -15.96 -16.62 -10.05
N ALA A 32 -14.64 -16.66 -10.29
CA ALA A 32 -13.87 -17.90 -10.37
C ALA A 32 -13.71 -18.61 -9.00
N ALA A 33 -13.85 -17.90 -7.88
CA ALA A 33 -13.81 -18.49 -6.54
C ALA A 33 -15.11 -19.20 -6.13
N THR A 34 -16.21 -19.00 -6.87
CA THR A 34 -17.54 -19.51 -6.51
C THR A 34 -17.89 -20.83 -7.21
N SER A 35 -17.02 -21.34 -8.10
CA SER A 35 -17.23 -22.58 -8.87
C SER A 35 -16.21 -23.67 -8.55
N SER A 36 -15.96 -23.94 -7.26
CA SER A 36 -15.46 -25.24 -6.84
C SER A 36 -16.22 -25.73 -5.60
N SER A 37 -17.21 -26.57 -5.88
CA SER A 37 -17.98 -27.32 -4.90
C SER A 37 -17.09 -28.32 -4.17
N LEU A 38 -16.85 -28.11 -2.88
CA LEU A 38 -16.47 -29.16 -1.94
C LEU A 38 -17.56 -29.28 -0.88
N GLN A 39 -18.32 -30.38 -0.99
CA GLN A 39 -19.18 -30.88 0.07
C GLN A 39 -18.31 -31.17 1.29
N ILE A 40 -18.56 -30.49 2.40
CA ILE A 40 -18.05 -30.87 3.71
C ILE A 40 -19.25 -31.09 4.62
N ASP A 41 -19.28 -32.30 5.16
CA ASP A 41 -20.34 -32.86 5.98
C ASP A 41 -20.63 -32.02 7.22
N ARG A 42 -21.93 -31.90 7.47
CA ARG A 42 -22.54 -31.08 8.51
C ARG A 42 -22.75 -31.94 9.74
N GLU A 43 -21.71 -32.17 10.54
CA GLU A 43 -21.86 -32.69 11.90
C GLU A 43 -20.64 -32.30 12.76
N SER A 44 -20.92 -31.79 13.98
CA SER A 44 -20.00 -31.34 15.04
C SER A 44 -19.43 -29.91 14.95
N MET A 45 -20.12 -28.94 15.54
CA MET A 45 -19.48 -27.83 16.28
C MET A 45 -20.43 -27.33 17.38
N GLU A 46 -20.01 -27.49 18.63
CA GLU A 46 -20.61 -26.88 19.81
C GLU A 46 -20.53 -25.34 19.78
N PRO A 47 -21.42 -24.62 20.51
CA PRO A 47 -21.40 -23.17 20.55
C PRO A 47 -20.29 -22.64 21.47
N LEU A 48 -19.28 -21.99 20.90
CA LEU A 48 -18.26 -21.24 21.63
C LEU A 48 -18.87 -20.00 22.30
N GLN A 49 -19.08 -20.13 23.60
CA GLN A 49 -19.47 -19.08 24.52
C GLN A 49 -18.23 -18.28 24.98
N GLN A 50 -18.26 -16.97 24.74
CA GLN A 50 -17.66 -15.88 25.53
C GLN A 50 -16.15 -15.93 25.86
N LEU A 51 -15.35 -15.19 25.07
CA LEU A 51 -14.20 -14.44 25.61
C LEU A 51 -14.54 -12.95 25.65
N GLN A 52 -14.95 -12.46 26.82
CA GLN A 52 -15.07 -11.04 27.10
C GLN A 52 -13.67 -10.45 27.36
N LEU A 53 -13.26 -9.49 26.54
CA LEU A 53 -12.18 -8.55 26.88
C LEU A 53 -12.75 -7.52 27.87
N GLN A 54 -12.23 -7.52 29.10
CA GLN A 54 -12.52 -6.52 30.13
C GLN A 54 -12.02 -5.12 29.70
N GLN A 55 -12.91 -4.13 29.66
CA GLN A 55 -12.56 -2.71 29.71
C GLN A 55 -12.79 -2.15 31.13
N PRO A 56 -11.97 -1.20 31.60
CA PRO A 56 -12.08 -0.67 32.97
C PRO A 56 -13.23 0.33 33.11
N VAL A 57 -13.91 0.22 34.25
CA VAL A 57 -15.05 1.03 34.68
C VAL A 57 -14.58 2.44 35.06
N ILE A 58 -15.11 3.47 34.40
CA ILE A 58 -15.08 4.85 34.90
C ILE A 58 -16.53 5.28 35.16
N ALA A 59 -16.82 5.66 36.40
CA ALA A 59 -18.13 6.06 36.88
C ALA A 59 -18.58 7.41 36.29
N ALA A 60 -19.84 7.49 35.86
CA ALA A 60 -20.51 8.73 35.48
C ALA A 60 -21.40 9.24 36.65
N PRO A 61 -21.53 10.57 36.84
CA PRO A 61 -22.57 11.13 37.71
C PRO A 61 -23.88 11.35 36.95
N THR A 62 -24.95 11.31 37.74
CA THR A 62 -26.36 11.24 37.38
C THR A 62 -26.96 12.56 36.90
N SER A 63 -28.01 12.43 36.07
CA SER A 63 -29.23 13.25 35.94
C SER A 63 -29.42 14.07 34.64
N GLY A 64 -30.62 13.94 34.07
CA GLY A 64 -31.12 14.81 32.98
C GLY A 64 -31.94 14.07 31.93
N SER A 65 -33.22 13.80 32.23
CA SER A 65 -34.19 13.19 31.34
C SER A 65 -34.58 14.07 30.14
N THR A 66 -34.45 13.54 28.92
CA THR A 66 -35.35 13.86 27.80
C THR A 66 -35.55 12.61 26.96
N SER A 67 -36.79 12.12 26.92
CA SER A 67 -37.24 10.99 26.14
C SER A 67 -37.29 11.35 24.65
N SER A 68 -36.37 10.80 23.87
CA SER A 68 -36.54 10.62 22.42
C SER A 68 -36.71 9.13 22.16
N THR A 69 -37.96 8.71 22.00
CA THR A 69 -38.34 7.35 21.63
C THR A 69 -37.86 7.06 20.20
N VAL A 70 -36.66 6.49 20.08
CA VAL A 70 -36.22 5.86 18.83
C VAL A 70 -36.95 4.51 18.72
N PRO A 71 -37.56 4.16 17.58
CA PRO A 71 -38.25 2.88 17.46
C PRO A 71 -37.26 1.73 17.63
N ALA A 72 -37.56 0.83 18.58
CA ALA A 72 -36.72 -0.32 18.95
C ALA A 72 -36.38 -1.28 17.77
N GLY A 73 -37.09 -1.17 16.65
CA GLY A 73 -36.86 -1.96 15.43
C GLY A 73 -35.63 -1.54 14.61
N ASN A 74 -35.21 -0.27 14.65
CA ASN A 74 -34.06 0.18 13.85
C ASN A 74 -32.73 -0.19 14.52
N SER A 75 -32.64 -0.01 15.85
CA SER A 75 -31.42 -0.33 16.62
C SER A 75 -30.96 -1.79 16.52
N THR A 76 -31.90 -2.72 16.32
CA THR A 76 -31.60 -4.16 16.19
C THR A 76 -31.19 -4.56 14.78
N LEU A 77 -31.62 -3.84 13.74
CA LEU A 77 -31.17 -4.03 12.37
C LEU A 77 -29.79 -3.39 12.15
N ASP A 78 -29.62 -2.16 12.63
CA ASP A 78 -28.35 -1.43 12.53
C ASP A 78 -27.22 -2.21 13.24
N SER A 79 -27.48 -2.71 14.45
CA SER A 79 -26.48 -3.53 15.18
C SER A 79 -26.13 -4.85 14.49
N ARG A 80 -27.09 -5.50 13.82
CA ARG A 80 -26.83 -6.71 13.02
C ARG A 80 -26.00 -6.39 11.78
N PHE A 81 -26.32 -5.30 11.10
CA PHE A 81 -25.57 -4.81 9.96
C PHE A 81 -24.13 -4.48 10.36
N ASP A 82 -23.93 -3.76 11.47
CA ASP A 82 -22.60 -3.44 12.00
C ASP A 82 -21.81 -4.69 12.35
N ALA A 83 -22.44 -5.69 12.99
CA ALA A 83 -21.79 -6.95 13.31
C ALA A 83 -21.40 -7.75 12.06
N GLU A 84 -22.24 -7.74 11.02
CA GLU A 84 -21.94 -8.35 9.72
C GLU A 84 -20.78 -7.65 9.02
N GLN A 85 -20.77 -6.31 9.00
CA GLN A 85 -19.67 -5.52 8.45
C GLN A 85 -18.35 -5.80 9.19
N GLN A 86 -18.37 -5.88 10.53
CA GLN A 86 -17.18 -6.26 11.30
C GLN A 86 -16.69 -7.67 10.96
N ARG A 87 -17.60 -8.62 10.76
CA ARG A 87 -17.23 -9.99 10.36
C ARG A 87 -16.59 -10.02 8.98
N LEU A 88 -17.17 -9.32 8.00
CA LEU A 88 -16.63 -9.22 6.64
C LEU A 88 -15.25 -8.54 6.63
N LYS A 89 -15.07 -7.49 7.45
CA LYS A 89 -13.79 -6.83 7.64
C LYS A 89 -12.71 -7.75 8.20
N VAL A 90 -13.04 -8.58 9.20
CA VAL A 90 -12.10 -9.55 9.76
C VAL A 90 -11.80 -10.67 8.76
N GLN A 91 -12.80 -11.10 7.98
CA GLN A 91 -12.61 -12.11 6.95
C GLN A 91 -11.67 -11.61 5.85
N SER A 92 -11.94 -10.43 5.27
CA SER A 92 -11.09 -9.84 4.24
C SER A 92 -9.66 -9.58 4.73
N TRP A 93 -9.51 -9.18 5.99
CA TRP A 93 -8.20 -9.01 6.61
C TRP A 93 -7.40 -10.33 6.67
N LYS A 94 -8.03 -11.44 7.03
CA LYS A 94 -7.38 -12.76 7.11
C LYS A 94 -7.10 -13.37 5.74
N GLU A 95 -7.99 -13.14 4.77
CA GLU A 95 -7.90 -13.68 3.41
C GLU A 95 -7.03 -12.83 2.48
N SER A 96 -6.64 -11.62 2.89
CA SER A 96 -5.82 -10.72 2.09
C SER A 96 -4.50 -11.37 1.70
N HIS A 97 -4.17 -11.33 0.39
CA HIS A 97 -2.90 -11.81 -0.12
C HIS A 97 -1.70 -11.06 0.47
N PHE A 98 -1.86 -9.78 0.76
CA PHE A 98 -0.82 -8.94 1.33
C PHE A 98 -0.87 -8.96 2.86
N ALA A 99 0.28 -8.75 3.51
CA ALA A 99 0.40 -8.60 4.95
C ALA A 99 -0.12 -7.21 5.39
N THR A 100 -1.44 -7.09 5.52
CA THR A 100 -2.16 -5.85 5.84
C THR A 100 -2.74 -5.87 7.25
N GLY A 101 -2.97 -4.69 7.82
CA GLY A 101 -3.70 -4.51 9.08
C GLY A 101 -5.22 -4.54 8.93
N LEU A 102 -5.94 -4.51 10.05
CA LEU A 102 -7.41 -4.55 10.09
C LEU A 102 -8.04 -3.21 9.68
N VAL A 103 -8.13 -2.97 8.37
CA VAL A 103 -8.76 -1.80 7.74
C VAL A 103 -10.05 -2.21 7.01
N PRO A 104 -10.95 -1.26 6.64
CA PRO A 104 -12.07 -1.56 5.75
C PRO A 104 -11.59 -2.22 4.45
N ALA A 105 -12.38 -3.13 3.88
CA ALA A 105 -11.97 -3.89 2.71
C ALA A 105 -11.90 -2.99 1.46
N THR A 106 -12.79 -2.00 1.38
CA THR A 106 -12.91 -1.09 0.25
C THR A 106 -12.88 0.38 0.69
N TRP A 107 -12.68 1.29 -0.26
CA TRP A 107 -12.84 2.72 -0.01
C TRP A 107 -14.31 3.14 0.13
N GLU A 108 -15.22 2.39 -0.52
CA GLU A 108 -16.66 2.60 -0.43
C GLU A 108 -17.17 2.42 1.01
N GLU A 109 -16.79 1.32 1.66
CA GLU A 109 -17.13 1.04 3.06
C GLU A 109 -16.67 2.18 3.99
N GLU A 110 -15.43 2.63 3.82
CA GLU A 110 -14.89 3.73 4.61
C GLU A 110 -15.63 5.05 4.31
N TYR A 111 -15.92 5.34 3.05
CA TYR A 111 -16.68 6.54 2.65
C TYR A 111 -18.08 6.54 3.27
N HIS A 112 -18.79 5.41 3.24
CA HIS A 112 -20.11 5.29 3.85
C HIS A 112 -20.07 5.49 5.37
N SER A 113 -19.01 5.02 6.04
CA SER A 113 -18.81 5.26 7.47
C SER A 113 -18.65 6.75 7.81
N TYR A 114 -18.09 7.55 6.89
CA TYR A 114 -17.86 8.98 7.08
C TYR A 114 -18.96 9.87 6.51
N ARG A 115 -19.83 9.38 5.63
CA ARG A 115 -20.75 10.22 4.84
C ARG A 115 -21.60 11.17 5.69
N ASN A 116 -22.00 10.73 6.88
CA ASN A 116 -22.90 11.49 7.77
C ASN A 116 -22.14 12.43 8.73
N ASP A 117 -20.80 12.30 8.85
CA ASP A 117 -19.94 13.14 9.72
C ASP A 117 -18.56 13.41 9.09
N MET A 118 -18.53 13.79 7.81
CA MET A 118 -17.27 13.97 7.09
C MET A 118 -16.44 15.15 7.64
N LYS A 119 -17.11 16.21 8.13
CA LYS A 119 -16.46 17.37 8.75
C LYS A 119 -15.85 17.01 10.11
N GLY A 120 -16.56 16.27 10.96
CA GLY A 120 -16.05 15.88 12.27
C GLY A 120 -14.86 14.91 12.16
N GLN A 121 -14.90 13.98 11.21
CA GLN A 121 -13.82 13.03 10.99
C GLN A 121 -12.56 13.67 10.38
N CYS A 122 -12.72 14.66 9.49
CA CYS A 122 -11.60 15.46 8.97
C CYS A 122 -10.94 16.30 10.09
N MET A 123 -11.74 16.80 11.03
CA MET A 123 -11.25 17.63 12.14
C MET A 123 -10.55 16.81 13.24
N LYS A 124 -10.96 15.56 13.47
CA LYS A 124 -10.30 14.61 14.39
C LYS A 124 -8.85 14.27 13.99
N MET A 125 -8.46 14.53 12.74
CA MET A 125 -7.09 14.36 12.25
C MET A 125 -6.09 15.31 12.91
N VAL A 126 -6.56 16.40 13.54
CA VAL A 126 -5.71 17.37 14.24
C VAL A 126 -5.41 16.94 15.68
N ASP A 127 -6.24 16.06 16.26
CA ASP A 127 -6.25 15.78 17.70
C ASP A 127 -5.80 14.35 18.09
N ASN A 128 -5.64 13.40 17.16
CA ASN A 128 -5.43 12.00 17.50
C ASN A 128 -4.30 11.31 16.71
N ASP A 129 -3.26 10.87 17.40
CA ASP A 129 -2.04 10.26 16.85
C ASP A 129 -2.25 8.89 16.17
N ASN A 130 -3.44 8.28 16.31
CA ASN A 130 -3.74 6.93 15.81
C ASN A 130 -4.65 6.88 14.58
N THR A 131 -5.05 8.02 14.03
CA THR A 131 -5.89 8.08 12.82
C THR A 131 -5.06 8.36 11.58
N THR A 132 -5.27 7.57 10.51
CA THR A 132 -4.63 7.77 9.22
C THR A 132 -4.84 9.20 8.72
N PRO A 133 -3.77 9.99 8.53
CA PRO A 133 -3.92 11.36 8.09
C PRO A 133 -4.61 11.39 6.71
N CYS A 134 -5.63 12.24 6.58
CA CYS A 134 -6.42 12.44 5.36
C CYS A 134 -7.29 11.26 4.87
N GLY A 135 -7.66 10.32 5.76
CA GLY A 135 -8.54 9.19 5.43
C GLY A 135 -9.87 9.57 4.74
N CYS A 136 -10.50 10.70 5.07
CA CYS A 136 -11.75 11.13 4.42
C CYS A 136 -11.59 11.52 2.95
N CYS A 137 -10.47 12.18 2.60
CA CYS A 137 -10.18 12.56 1.22
C CYS A 137 -9.87 11.32 0.38
N SER A 138 -9.09 10.39 0.93
CA SER A 138 -8.80 9.10 0.31
C SER A 138 -10.07 8.28 0.14
N ALA A 139 -10.91 8.14 1.17
CA ALA A 139 -12.18 7.40 1.07
C ALA A 139 -13.08 7.93 -0.06
N MET A 140 -13.24 9.25 -0.19
CA MET A 140 -14.06 9.84 -1.23
C MET A 140 -13.43 9.69 -2.63
N ILE A 141 -12.16 10.08 -2.79
CA ILE A 141 -11.53 10.18 -4.11
C ILE A 141 -11.15 8.79 -4.63
N CYS A 142 -10.58 7.92 -3.79
CA CYS A 142 -10.23 6.57 -4.19
C CYS A 142 -11.48 5.73 -4.51
N PHE A 143 -12.60 5.96 -3.80
CA PHE A 143 -13.89 5.38 -4.18
C PHE A 143 -14.36 5.87 -5.56
N MET A 144 -14.38 7.19 -5.79
CA MET A 144 -14.80 7.77 -7.08
C MET A 144 -13.92 7.32 -8.25
N LEU A 145 -12.63 7.05 -8.02
CA LEU A 145 -11.70 6.55 -9.02
C LEU A 145 -11.77 5.03 -9.21
N GLY A 146 -12.55 4.30 -8.40
CA GLY A 146 -12.59 2.84 -8.42
C GLY A 146 -11.25 2.20 -8.04
N ALA A 147 -10.45 2.87 -7.22
CA ALA A 147 -9.16 2.36 -6.78
C ALA A 147 -9.34 1.15 -5.84
N GLY A 148 -8.47 0.16 -5.97
CA GLY A 148 -8.35 -0.92 -4.99
C GLY A 148 -7.74 -0.43 -3.67
N ARG A 149 -7.68 -1.33 -2.69
CA ARG A 149 -7.18 -1.02 -1.35
C ARG A 149 -6.29 -2.14 -0.81
N VAL A 150 -5.14 -1.77 -0.26
CA VAL A 150 -4.25 -2.67 0.50
C VAL A 150 -3.78 -1.92 1.74
N GLY A 151 -4.33 -2.24 2.90
CA GLY A 151 -4.15 -1.38 4.08
C GLY A 151 -4.76 0.01 3.84
N ASN A 152 -3.97 1.05 4.09
CA ASN A 152 -4.30 2.44 3.75
C ASN A 152 -3.66 2.89 2.41
N MET A 153 -3.16 1.95 1.61
CA MET A 153 -2.63 2.21 0.28
C MET A 153 -3.75 2.14 -0.75
N ALA A 154 -3.81 3.13 -1.64
CA ALA A 154 -4.72 3.13 -2.78
C ALA A 154 -4.04 2.42 -3.96
N VAL A 155 -4.68 1.37 -4.48
CA VAL A 155 -4.18 0.59 -5.63
C VAL A 155 -4.84 1.11 -6.89
N LEU A 156 -4.09 1.83 -7.72
CA LEU A 156 -4.58 2.38 -8.98
C LEU A 156 -4.43 1.41 -10.13
N ARG A 157 -3.42 0.53 -10.06
CA ARG A 157 -3.21 -0.53 -11.05
C ARG A 157 -2.58 -1.76 -10.38
N GLN A 158 -3.14 -2.91 -10.70
CA GLN A 158 -2.66 -4.22 -10.26
C GLN A 158 -2.60 -5.15 -11.48
N SER A 159 -1.56 -5.96 -11.55
CA SER A 159 -1.40 -7.05 -12.51
C SER A 159 -1.24 -8.38 -11.77
N THR A 160 -1.03 -9.46 -12.49
CA THR A 160 -0.73 -10.78 -11.94
C THR A 160 0.57 -11.30 -12.54
N GLU A 161 1.41 -11.90 -11.71
CA GLU A 161 2.65 -12.53 -12.15
C GLU A 161 2.70 -14.01 -11.75
N TRP A 162 3.32 -14.82 -12.61
CA TRP A 162 3.58 -16.23 -12.33
C TRP A 162 4.83 -16.37 -11.48
N VAL A 163 4.70 -16.97 -10.31
CA VAL A 163 5.79 -17.24 -9.38
C VAL A 163 5.90 -18.74 -9.19
N ASP A 164 7.11 -19.28 -9.32
CA ASP A 164 7.40 -20.69 -9.03
C ASP A 164 7.65 -20.82 -7.52
N GLU A 165 6.77 -21.55 -6.82
CA GLU A 165 6.84 -21.80 -5.39
C GLU A 165 7.30 -23.24 -5.11
N LEU A 166 8.17 -23.40 -4.12
CA LEU A 166 8.58 -24.71 -3.63
C LEU A 166 7.55 -25.20 -2.62
N VAL A 167 6.84 -26.25 -2.98
CA VAL A 167 5.88 -26.93 -2.11
C VAL A 167 6.55 -28.21 -1.61
N GLU A 168 6.73 -28.30 -0.29
CA GLU A 168 7.16 -29.55 0.34
C GLU A 168 5.93 -30.46 0.51
N ALA A 169 5.95 -31.60 -0.16
CA ALA A 169 4.94 -32.64 0.02
C ALA A 169 5.13 -33.36 1.37
N GLU A 170 4.08 -34.01 1.87
CA GLU A 170 4.10 -34.73 3.15
C GLU A 170 5.18 -35.83 3.23
N ASN A 171 5.64 -36.34 2.08
CA ASN A 171 6.72 -37.32 1.98
C ASN A 171 8.13 -36.68 2.04
N GLY A 172 8.24 -35.36 2.21
CA GLY A 172 9.50 -34.60 2.21
C GLY A 172 10.04 -34.26 0.81
N GLU A 173 9.29 -34.54 -0.25
CA GLU A 173 9.69 -34.21 -1.63
C GLU A 173 9.30 -32.76 -1.96
N THR A 174 10.27 -31.94 -2.35
CA THR A 174 10.02 -30.56 -2.75
C THR A 174 9.65 -30.50 -4.23
N THR A 175 8.42 -30.08 -4.53
CA THR A 175 7.95 -29.88 -5.91
C THR A 175 7.82 -28.40 -6.21
N THR A 176 8.33 -27.95 -7.36
CA THR A 176 8.08 -26.59 -7.86
C THR A 176 6.69 -26.50 -8.46
N MET A 177 5.82 -25.68 -7.88
CA MET A 177 4.49 -25.38 -8.40
C MET A 177 4.43 -23.94 -8.90
N ARG A 178 3.91 -23.74 -10.11
CA ARG A 178 3.72 -22.41 -10.67
C ARG A 178 2.38 -21.83 -10.21
N VAL A 179 2.40 -20.68 -9.56
CA VAL A 179 1.23 -20.03 -8.94
C VAL A 179 1.10 -18.59 -9.43
N MET A 180 -0.14 -18.13 -9.65
CA MET A 180 -0.42 -16.73 -9.94
C MET A 180 -0.48 -15.90 -8.67
N ARG A 181 0.28 -14.80 -8.62
CA ARG A 181 0.30 -13.85 -7.50
C ARG A 181 -0.06 -12.44 -7.98
N PRO A 182 -0.84 -11.66 -7.21
CA PRO A 182 -1.12 -10.28 -7.55
C PRO A 182 0.12 -9.41 -7.36
N ARG A 183 0.35 -8.49 -8.29
CA ARG A 183 1.45 -7.54 -8.31
C ARG A 183 0.93 -6.11 -8.34
N LEU A 184 1.45 -5.30 -7.43
CA LEU A 184 1.10 -3.89 -7.31
C LEU A 184 1.94 -3.06 -8.31
N ASP A 185 1.31 -2.53 -9.35
CA ASP A 185 2.00 -1.76 -10.39
C ASP A 185 2.03 -0.26 -10.06
N VAL A 186 0.86 0.29 -9.70
CA VAL A 186 0.69 1.70 -9.34
C VAL A 186 -0.08 1.76 -8.04
N VAL A 187 0.60 2.16 -6.98
CA VAL A 187 0.03 2.34 -5.65
C VAL A 187 0.41 3.68 -5.08
N VAL A 188 -0.50 4.29 -4.34
CA VAL A 188 -0.31 5.60 -3.74
C VAL A 188 -0.56 5.49 -2.24
N GLY A 189 0.30 6.12 -1.45
CA GLY A 189 0.20 6.10 0.00
C GLY A 189 -0.87 7.03 0.57
N PRO A 190 -1.10 6.96 1.89
CA PRO A 190 -2.17 7.71 2.56
C PRO A 190 -1.95 9.24 2.55
N TYR A 191 -0.70 9.68 2.41
CA TYR A 191 -0.32 11.10 2.42
C TYR A 191 -0.34 11.75 1.02
N TRP A 192 -0.97 11.13 0.03
CA TRP A 192 -1.13 11.70 -1.31
C TRP A 192 -1.71 13.13 -1.33
N PRO A 193 -2.60 13.57 -0.41
CA PRO A 193 -3.10 14.94 -0.42
C PRO A 193 -1.99 15.94 -0.09
N MET A 194 -1.09 15.61 0.84
CA MET A 194 0.06 16.45 1.14
C MET A 194 1.01 16.52 -0.07
N LEU A 195 1.27 15.39 -0.72
CA LEU A 195 2.04 15.36 -1.96
C LEU A 195 1.44 16.27 -3.05
N MET A 196 0.14 16.16 -3.29
CA MET A 196 -0.56 16.87 -4.37
C MET A 196 -0.79 18.35 -4.08
N PHE A 197 -1.10 18.71 -2.83
CA PHE A 197 -1.47 20.09 -2.48
C PHE A 197 -0.35 20.89 -1.82
N VAL A 198 0.77 20.25 -1.45
CA VAL A 198 1.92 20.94 -0.84
C VAL A 198 3.19 20.72 -1.66
N THR A 199 3.64 19.47 -1.80
CA THR A 199 4.95 19.18 -2.39
C THR A 199 5.04 19.56 -3.86
N TYR A 200 4.10 19.11 -4.69
CA TYR A 200 4.08 19.48 -6.12
C TYR A 200 3.91 20.98 -6.35
N PRO A 201 2.96 21.68 -5.69
CA PRO A 201 2.84 23.13 -5.82
C PRO A 201 4.10 23.89 -5.40
N LEU A 202 4.82 23.44 -4.37
CA LEU A 202 6.08 24.07 -3.97
C LEU A 202 7.15 23.94 -5.06
N ILE A 203 7.33 22.73 -5.60
CA ILE A 203 8.30 22.48 -6.68
C ILE A 203 7.93 23.28 -7.92
N LEU A 204 6.67 23.20 -8.36
CA LEU A 204 6.18 23.87 -9.56
C LEU A 204 6.16 25.40 -9.40
N GLY A 205 5.87 25.91 -8.21
CA GLY A 205 5.84 27.34 -7.92
C GLY A 205 7.22 27.97 -7.98
N VAL A 206 8.20 27.40 -7.26
CA VAL A 206 9.58 27.89 -7.27
C VAL A 206 10.19 27.76 -8.67
N SER A 207 10.03 26.60 -9.30
CA SER A 207 10.56 26.39 -10.66
C SER A 207 9.84 27.26 -11.70
N GLY A 208 8.53 27.46 -11.57
CA GLY A 208 7.74 28.33 -12.43
C GLY A 208 8.17 29.80 -12.35
N LEU A 209 8.47 30.28 -11.14
CA LEU A 209 9.03 31.61 -10.95
C LEU A 209 10.36 31.77 -11.70
N THR A 210 11.29 30.82 -11.54
CA THR A 210 12.57 30.81 -12.26
C THR A 210 12.36 30.79 -13.78
N LEU A 211 11.45 29.94 -14.26
CA LEU A 211 11.14 29.79 -15.69
C LEU A 211 10.61 31.08 -16.31
N ILE A 212 9.78 31.83 -15.60
CA ILE A 212 9.15 33.04 -16.15
C ILE A 212 10.08 34.26 -16.02
N THR A 213 10.79 34.39 -14.91
CA THR A 213 11.53 35.62 -14.59
C THR A 213 13.00 35.59 -15.02
N VAL A 214 13.66 34.43 -14.95
CA VAL A 214 15.10 34.31 -15.18
C VAL A 214 15.41 33.68 -16.52
N ILE A 215 14.85 32.51 -16.81
CA ILE A 215 15.22 31.69 -17.99
C ILE A 215 15.13 32.43 -19.34
N PRO A 216 14.12 33.29 -19.62
CA PRO A 216 14.01 33.98 -20.92
C PRO A 216 15.18 34.93 -21.20
N ASN A 217 15.86 35.38 -20.15
CA ASN A 217 16.99 36.30 -20.22
C ASN A 217 18.35 35.57 -20.17
N LYS A 218 18.36 34.24 -20.12
CA LYS A 218 19.57 33.43 -20.03
C LYS A 218 19.79 32.61 -21.31
N HIS A 219 21.00 32.10 -21.45
CA HIS A 219 21.38 31.29 -22.60
C HIS A 219 20.48 30.04 -22.71
N PRO A 220 19.93 29.70 -23.90
CA PRO A 220 18.92 28.66 -24.03
C PRO A 220 19.39 27.27 -23.59
N LEU A 221 20.68 26.95 -23.72
CA LEU A 221 21.22 25.67 -23.23
C LEU A 221 21.13 25.55 -21.70
N LEU A 222 21.28 26.67 -20.98
CA LEU A 222 21.11 26.69 -19.53
C LEU A 222 19.65 26.41 -19.16
N GLY A 223 18.72 27.04 -19.88
CA GLY A 223 17.28 26.77 -19.73
C GLY A 223 16.92 25.32 -20.03
N LEU A 224 17.50 24.73 -21.08
CA LEU A 224 17.31 23.32 -21.41
C LEU A 224 17.83 22.39 -20.31
N GLY A 225 19.06 22.61 -19.83
CA GLY A 225 19.65 21.82 -18.75
C GLY A 225 18.84 21.89 -17.45
N TRP A 226 18.43 23.10 -17.06
CA TRP A 226 17.55 23.32 -15.92
C TRP A 226 16.19 22.62 -16.09
N GLY A 227 15.61 22.69 -17.29
CA GLY A 227 14.35 22.04 -17.62
C GLY A 227 14.43 20.52 -17.48
N ILE A 228 15.50 19.90 -17.98
CA ILE A 228 15.75 18.46 -17.84
C ILE A 228 15.84 18.06 -16.36
N LEU A 229 16.59 18.83 -15.55
CA LEU A 229 16.71 18.56 -14.11
C LEU A 229 15.37 18.71 -13.39
N THR A 230 14.57 19.71 -13.74
CA THR A 230 13.25 19.94 -13.15
C THR A 230 12.26 18.83 -13.53
N VAL A 231 12.24 18.41 -14.79
CA VAL A 231 11.42 17.27 -15.24
C VAL A 231 11.88 15.99 -14.54
N GLY A 232 13.19 15.75 -14.47
CA GLY A 232 13.77 14.61 -13.76
C GLY A 232 13.37 14.59 -12.28
N LEU A 233 13.37 15.75 -11.60
CA LEU A 233 12.94 15.89 -10.22
C LEU A 233 11.47 15.47 -10.04
N ILE A 234 10.58 15.98 -10.90
CA ILE A 234 9.14 15.67 -10.89
C ILE A 234 8.92 14.18 -11.18
N SER A 235 9.64 13.62 -12.16
CA SER A 235 9.55 12.19 -12.49
C SER A 235 10.05 11.30 -11.37
N ALA A 236 11.16 11.64 -10.72
CA ALA A 236 11.68 10.89 -9.58
C ALA A 236 10.71 10.90 -8.39
N LEU A 237 10.07 12.04 -8.12
CA LEU A 237 9.02 12.14 -7.10
C LEU A 237 7.81 11.26 -7.46
N ALA A 238 7.33 11.33 -8.70
CA ALA A 238 6.21 10.49 -9.16
C ALA A 238 6.53 8.99 -9.08
N LEU A 239 7.73 8.58 -9.48
CA LEU A 239 8.19 7.19 -9.37
C LEU A 239 8.38 6.72 -7.93
N THR A 240 8.65 7.64 -7.00
CA THR A 240 8.71 7.32 -5.57
C THR A 240 7.30 7.15 -5.00
N ALA A 241 6.41 8.11 -5.31
CA ALA A 241 5.06 8.22 -4.77
C ALA A 241 4.10 7.14 -5.28
N CYS A 242 4.21 6.76 -6.56
CA CYS A 242 3.26 5.92 -7.26
C CYS A 242 3.73 4.47 -7.45
N ARG A 243 4.74 4.02 -6.70
CA ARG A 243 5.34 2.69 -6.83
C ARG A 243 5.15 1.89 -5.54
N ASP A 244 5.03 0.58 -5.69
CA ASP A 244 5.06 -0.35 -4.56
C ASP A 244 6.35 -0.12 -3.75
N PRO A 245 6.27 0.23 -2.45
CA PRO A 245 7.45 0.38 -1.61
C PRO A 245 8.12 -0.95 -1.26
N GLY A 246 7.45 -2.07 -1.51
CA GLY A 246 7.89 -3.41 -1.10
C GLY A 246 6.89 -4.04 -0.14
N ILE A 247 5.59 -3.91 -0.39
CA ILE A 247 4.56 -4.53 0.46
C ILE A 247 4.71 -6.05 0.40
N LEU A 248 4.87 -6.67 1.56
CA LEU A 248 5.07 -8.12 1.64
C LEU A 248 3.74 -8.88 1.46
N PRO A 249 3.78 -10.05 0.82
CA PRO A 249 2.66 -10.98 0.87
C PRO A 249 2.51 -11.53 2.29
N ARG A 250 1.35 -12.13 2.56
CA ARG A 250 1.04 -12.79 3.82
C ARG A 250 1.75 -14.14 3.92
N TYR A 251 2.39 -14.38 5.05
CA TYR A 251 3.04 -15.64 5.40
C TYR A 251 2.41 -16.24 6.64
N ASN A 252 1.85 -17.44 6.50
CA ASN A 252 1.24 -18.18 7.61
C ASN A 252 2.27 -18.92 8.45
N ASN A 253 3.41 -19.28 7.86
CA ASN A 253 4.53 -19.93 8.53
C ASN A 253 5.84 -19.24 8.09
N PRO A 254 6.86 -19.16 8.97
CA PRO A 254 8.19 -18.73 8.56
C PRO A 254 8.83 -19.79 7.64
N PRO A 255 9.79 -19.39 6.77
CA PRO A 255 10.58 -20.35 6.02
C PRO A 255 11.34 -21.31 6.95
N PRO A 256 11.48 -22.62 6.59
CA PRO A 256 12.06 -23.65 7.47
C PRO A 256 13.48 -23.34 7.96
N ASP A 257 14.29 -22.67 7.12
CA ASP A 257 15.72 -22.44 7.38
C ASP A 257 16.05 -21.03 7.90
N ASP A 258 15.05 -20.18 8.18
CA ASP A 258 15.27 -18.78 8.57
C ASP A 258 14.70 -18.42 9.95
N ASN A 259 15.56 -18.54 10.97
CA ASN A 259 15.29 -18.12 12.35
C ASN A 259 15.13 -16.60 12.54
N GLY A 260 15.24 -15.82 11.46
CA GLY A 260 15.07 -14.38 11.47
C GLY A 260 13.63 -13.92 11.57
N TRP A 261 12.67 -14.75 11.14
CA TRP A 261 11.27 -14.34 11.00
C TRP A 261 10.55 -14.20 12.32
N ARG A 262 9.61 -13.25 12.38
CA ARG A 262 8.82 -12.95 13.57
C ARG A 262 7.35 -12.80 13.20
N TRP A 263 6.48 -13.25 14.10
CA TRP A 263 5.06 -13.01 13.99
C TRP A 263 4.72 -11.54 14.20
N ASN A 264 3.82 -10.99 13.38
CA ASN A 264 3.22 -9.69 13.58
C ASN A 264 1.72 -9.85 13.81
N GLU A 265 1.25 -9.47 15.00
CA GLU A 265 -0.17 -9.58 15.38
C GLU A 265 -1.08 -8.66 14.57
N ARG A 266 -0.62 -7.44 14.28
CA ARG A 266 -1.43 -6.43 13.56
C ARG A 266 -1.71 -6.82 12.13
N SER A 267 -0.74 -7.46 11.46
CA SER A 267 -0.90 -7.95 10.11
C SER A 267 -1.25 -9.42 10.02
N HIS A 268 -1.33 -10.14 11.14
CA HIS A 268 -1.56 -11.59 11.21
C HIS A 268 -0.70 -12.39 10.21
N SER A 269 0.60 -12.08 10.17
CA SER A 269 1.57 -12.63 9.22
C SER A 269 2.95 -12.73 9.85
N TYR A 270 3.74 -13.71 9.44
CA TYR A 270 5.18 -13.70 9.66
C TYR A 270 5.85 -12.67 8.75
N ARG A 271 6.94 -12.07 9.24
CA ARG A 271 7.77 -11.12 8.50
C ARG A 271 9.26 -11.32 8.81
N PRO A 272 10.18 -11.04 7.88
CA PRO A 272 11.62 -11.04 8.15
C PRO A 272 12.02 -9.84 9.02
N ARG A 273 13.25 -9.85 9.56
CA ARG A 273 13.74 -8.78 10.47
C ARG A 273 13.85 -7.42 9.81
N SER A 274 14.13 -7.38 8.51
CA SER A 274 14.25 -6.14 7.73
C SER A 274 12.90 -5.50 7.42
N ALA A 275 11.78 -6.20 7.62
CA ALA A 275 10.47 -5.69 7.27
C ALA A 275 9.75 -5.07 8.48
N TRP A 276 9.05 -3.96 8.27
CA TRP A 276 8.30 -3.27 9.31
C TRP A 276 6.81 -3.17 9.03
N TYR A 277 5.97 -3.39 10.04
CA TYR A 277 4.55 -3.02 9.96
C TYR A 277 4.43 -1.53 10.25
N ASP A 278 4.02 -0.78 9.24
CA ASP A 278 3.82 0.66 9.37
C ASP A 278 2.35 0.97 9.73
N PRO A 279 2.08 1.65 10.86
CA PRO A 279 0.72 2.01 11.26
C PRO A 279 0.02 2.96 10.28
N ASP A 280 0.76 3.84 9.62
CA ASP A 280 0.17 4.86 8.72
C ASP A 280 -0.39 4.20 7.46
N THR A 281 0.43 3.37 6.80
CA THR A 281 0.04 2.62 5.62
C THR A 281 -0.74 1.35 5.93
N ALA A 282 -0.74 0.89 7.19
CA ALA A 282 -1.36 -0.34 7.67
C ALA A 282 -0.92 -1.59 6.87
N VAL A 283 0.34 -1.65 6.46
CA VAL A 283 0.94 -2.78 5.73
C VAL A 283 2.33 -3.11 6.25
N VAL A 284 2.80 -4.34 5.98
CA VAL A 284 4.19 -4.71 6.21
C VAL A 284 5.02 -4.41 4.97
N VAL A 285 6.05 -3.59 5.12
CA VAL A 285 6.95 -3.18 4.04
C VAL A 285 8.34 -3.80 4.24
N GLU A 286 8.90 -4.38 3.18
CA GLU A 286 10.24 -4.93 3.14
C GLU A 286 11.31 -3.83 3.15
N GLU A 287 12.35 -3.99 3.98
CA GLU A 287 13.40 -2.99 4.19
C GLU A 287 12.82 -1.59 4.40
N PHE A 288 11.82 -1.51 5.28
CA PHE A 288 11.12 -0.27 5.60
C PHE A 288 12.09 0.74 6.21
N ASP A 289 12.10 1.94 5.65
CA ASP A 289 12.88 3.07 6.16
C ASP A 289 11.97 3.98 7.00
N HIS A 290 11.00 4.61 6.36
CA HIS A 290 10.00 5.46 7.02
C HIS A 290 8.80 5.72 6.11
N THR A 291 7.73 6.28 6.67
CA THR A 291 6.65 6.87 5.90
C THR A 291 6.89 8.37 5.75
N CYS A 292 6.88 8.86 4.52
CA CYS A 292 7.22 10.25 4.22
C CYS A 292 6.00 11.02 3.71
N PRO A 293 5.44 11.92 4.53
CA PRO A 293 4.29 12.73 4.11
C PRO A 293 4.58 13.60 2.88
N TRP A 294 5.83 14.06 2.71
CA TRP A 294 6.25 14.88 1.57
C TRP A 294 6.26 14.13 0.24
N THR A 295 6.61 12.83 0.24
CA THR A 295 6.51 11.98 -0.96
C THR A 295 5.16 11.30 -1.07
N GLY A 296 4.32 11.41 -0.04
CA GLY A 296 2.96 10.89 -0.02
C GLY A 296 2.85 9.39 0.31
N THR A 297 3.96 8.70 0.59
CA THR A 297 3.98 7.23 0.67
C THR A 297 5.05 6.68 1.62
N ALA A 298 5.01 5.37 1.86
CA ALA A 298 6.08 4.64 2.55
C ALA A 298 7.32 4.53 1.67
N ILE A 299 8.50 4.58 2.29
CA ILE A 299 9.80 4.36 1.66
C ILE A 299 10.32 3.00 2.14
N GLY A 300 10.58 2.12 1.17
CA GLY A 300 11.08 0.78 1.42
C GLY A 300 11.93 0.28 0.25
N LYS A 301 12.19 -1.02 0.23
CA LYS A 301 13.10 -1.66 -0.73
C LYS A 301 12.86 -1.27 -2.19
N LYS A 302 11.60 -1.35 -2.65
CA LYS A 302 11.28 -1.27 -4.09
C LYS A 302 11.23 0.16 -4.62
N ASN A 303 11.07 1.16 -3.77
CA ASN A 303 11.06 2.58 -4.16
C ASN A 303 12.24 3.40 -3.57
N MET A 304 13.22 2.76 -2.93
CA MET A 304 14.40 3.44 -2.38
C MET A 304 15.23 4.17 -3.43
N LEU A 305 15.48 3.55 -4.59
CA LEU A 305 16.29 4.16 -5.65
C LEU A 305 15.66 5.44 -6.24
N PRO A 306 14.38 5.47 -6.66
CA PRO A 306 13.76 6.71 -7.09
C PRO A 306 13.69 7.73 -5.96
N PHE A 307 13.52 7.32 -4.70
CA PHE A 307 13.56 8.24 -3.55
C PHE A 307 14.91 8.93 -3.40
N GLN A 308 16.01 8.17 -3.44
CA GLN A 308 17.37 8.73 -3.37
C GLN A 308 17.66 9.67 -4.55
N THR A 309 17.18 9.31 -5.74
CA THR A 309 17.28 10.15 -6.94
C THR A 309 16.52 11.46 -6.74
N PHE A 310 15.30 11.39 -6.22
CA PHE A 310 14.48 12.55 -5.87
C PHE A 310 15.21 13.46 -4.88
N VAL A 311 15.70 12.93 -3.75
CA VAL A 311 16.42 13.72 -2.74
C VAL A 311 17.65 14.41 -3.33
N CYS A 312 18.45 13.69 -4.14
CA CYS A 312 19.59 14.28 -4.82
C CYS A 312 19.18 15.43 -5.76
N LEU A 313 18.16 15.20 -6.59
CA LEU A 313 17.66 16.21 -7.52
C LEU A 313 17.03 17.41 -6.81
N VAL A 314 16.40 17.24 -5.64
CA VAL A 314 15.89 18.36 -4.83
C VAL A 314 17.04 19.30 -4.50
N PHE A 315 18.15 18.79 -3.96
CA PHE A 315 19.30 19.64 -3.61
C PHE A 315 19.92 20.32 -4.84
N VAL A 316 20.13 19.56 -5.92
CA VAL A 316 20.70 20.11 -7.16
C VAL A 316 19.80 21.21 -7.73
N CYS A 317 18.50 20.96 -7.87
CA CYS A 317 17.54 21.93 -8.39
C CYS A 317 17.38 23.15 -7.47
N LEU A 318 17.38 22.97 -6.15
CA LEU A 318 17.31 24.09 -5.20
C LEU A 318 18.53 25.00 -5.32
N ILE A 319 19.74 24.44 -5.32
CA ILE A 319 20.97 25.22 -5.50
C ILE A 319 20.95 25.95 -6.84
N MET A 320 20.56 25.26 -7.92
CA MET A 320 20.43 25.88 -9.24
C MET A 320 19.43 27.04 -9.25
N ASN A 321 18.26 26.86 -8.65
CA ASN A 321 17.23 27.90 -8.56
C ASN A 321 17.72 29.10 -7.74
N ILE A 322 18.40 28.87 -6.61
CA ILE A 322 18.98 29.96 -5.80
C ILE A 322 19.97 30.77 -6.64
N ILE A 323 20.94 30.11 -7.28
CA ILE A 323 21.97 30.78 -8.09
C ILE A 323 21.33 31.60 -9.22
N LEU A 324 20.34 31.04 -9.91
CA LEU A 324 19.62 31.72 -11.00
C LEU A 324 18.83 32.93 -10.50
N LEU A 325 18.09 32.80 -9.40
CA LEU A 325 17.24 33.86 -8.86
C LEU A 325 18.04 34.99 -8.21
N THR A 326 19.20 34.70 -7.62
CA THR A 326 20.08 35.73 -7.04
C THR A 326 21.03 36.36 -8.04
N GLY A 327 20.97 35.99 -9.33
CA GLY A 327 21.81 36.56 -10.38
C GLY A 327 23.28 36.15 -10.31
N GLY A 328 23.59 34.96 -9.77
CA GLY A 328 24.95 34.44 -9.66
C GLY A 328 25.59 33.99 -10.97
N ILE A 329 24.90 34.16 -12.12
CA ILE A 329 25.32 33.80 -13.49
C ILE A 329 24.75 34.82 -14.45
#